data_AF-A0A5R8W8V9-F1
#
_entry.id   AF-A0A5R8W8V9-F1
#
_cell.length_a   1.000
_cell.length_b   1.000
_cell.length_c   1.000
_cell.angle_alpha   90.00
_cell.angle_beta   90.00
_cell.angle_gamma   90.00
#
_symmetry.space_group_name_H-M   'P 1'
#
loop_
_entity.id
_entity.type
_entity.pdbx_description
1 polymer ?
#
loop_
_entity_poly.entity_id
_entity_poly.type
_entity_poly.pdbx_seq_one_letter_code
_entity_poly.pdbx_strand_id
1 'polypeptide(L)'
;MQSASRLRPFKRVAAIAAVLFAVSVSGCTNPPPEPPPSPTPVPDVHIAAVGDMNPERNVDPDSPSGRNAAAITRLVENNEIDAFLGLGDFQYRTAYCEDYVEYWAQLWGGTMPKLYWVSAPNHDWEPGRNTDLDNFMDGQCPGSTAKSAANQELGFIWNGQPYSKDFGNWHFAFLSSAHWKYNTKRARELTKWLDKDLEKAKAAGKHLAVVYHEPYYTSNTEAHRRADDHKPWINVMWKHRVRLTLSGSQHNYERSCPVNASDRCVDDGMTAFQVSTGGIDLREFTSRPRYIEERISDTHGFLRLTLRGDGSFDWNFVATTGDGTDSGTRSAPE
;
A
#
# COMPACT_ATOMS: atom_id res chain seq x y z
N MET A 1 25.87 19.91 99.90
CA MET A 1 26.32 18.83 98.99
C MET A 1 25.42 18.81 97.76
N GLN A 2 25.99 18.40 96.61
CA GLN A 2 25.40 17.70 95.42
C GLN A 2 23.86 17.50 95.32
N SER A 3 23.22 17.43 94.14
CA SER A 3 23.62 17.57 92.72
C SER A 3 22.36 17.81 91.84
N ALA A 4 22.53 18.06 90.53
CA ALA A 4 21.52 18.57 89.61
C ALA A 4 20.72 17.49 88.81
N SER A 5 19.62 17.92 88.16
CA SER A 5 19.13 17.36 86.88
C SER A 5 18.34 18.41 86.07
N ARG A 6 18.06 18.14 84.77
CA ARG A 6 17.64 19.14 83.75
C ARG A 6 16.28 18.84 83.08
N LEU A 7 15.50 19.91 82.87
CA LEU A 7 14.73 20.30 81.66
C LEU A 7 13.94 19.24 80.84
N ARG A 8 12.64 19.52 80.59
CA ARG A 8 12.11 20.07 79.30
C ARG A 8 10.61 20.42 79.38
N PRO A 9 10.04 21.22 78.43
CA PRO A 9 8.81 21.98 78.66
C PRO A 9 7.53 21.44 77.98
N PHE A 10 6.37 21.82 78.53
CA PHE A 10 5.05 21.66 77.88
C PHE A 10 4.56 22.97 77.24
N LYS A 11 3.93 22.86 76.07
CA LYS A 11 3.40 23.99 75.29
C LYS A 11 2.05 24.46 75.84
N ARG A 12 1.80 25.77 75.78
CA ARG A 12 0.53 26.41 76.18
C ARG A 12 -0.54 26.24 75.10
N VAL A 13 -1.80 26.15 75.52
CA VAL A 13 -3.00 26.25 74.68
C VAL A 13 -3.78 27.49 75.12
N ALA A 14 -4.25 28.29 74.16
CA ALA A 14 -5.30 29.28 74.36
C ALA A 14 -6.09 29.41 73.06
N ALA A 15 -7.40 29.22 73.11
CA ALA A 15 -8.29 29.37 71.96
C ALA A 15 -8.78 30.82 71.87
N ILE A 16 -8.79 31.38 70.67
CA ILE A 16 -9.45 32.65 70.35
C ILE A 16 -10.30 32.41 69.11
N ALA A 17 -11.61 32.58 69.22
CA ALA A 17 -12.53 32.54 68.09
C ALA A 17 -12.57 33.92 67.43
N ALA A 18 -12.30 33.98 66.13
CA ALA A 18 -12.46 35.17 65.31
C ALA A 18 -13.48 34.87 64.20
N VAL A 19 -14.61 35.57 64.21
CA VAL A 19 -15.63 35.47 63.16
C VAL A 19 -15.22 36.37 61.99
N LEU A 20 -14.89 35.75 60.86
CA LEU A 20 -14.61 36.44 59.61
C LEU A 20 -15.85 36.40 58.71
N PHE A 21 -16.45 37.57 58.45
CA PHE A 21 -17.46 37.73 57.42
C PHE A 21 -16.80 37.60 56.04
N ALA A 22 -16.97 36.46 55.37
CA ALA A 22 -16.63 36.32 53.96
C ALA A 22 -17.76 36.91 53.12
N VAL A 23 -17.51 38.06 52.50
CA VAL A 23 -18.41 38.63 51.48
C VAL A 23 -18.27 37.80 50.21
N SER A 24 -19.28 36.98 49.91
CA SER A 24 -19.34 36.19 48.68
C SER A 24 -19.66 37.11 47.50
N VAL A 25 -18.61 37.59 46.81
CA VAL A 25 -18.76 38.20 45.48
C VAL A 25 -19.02 37.07 44.49
N SER A 26 -20.28 36.84 44.14
CA SER A 26 -20.69 35.88 43.11
C SER A 26 -20.30 36.38 41.72
N GLY A 27 -19.00 36.36 41.42
CA GLY A 27 -18.50 36.51 40.06
C GLY A 27 -18.82 35.25 39.26
N CYS A 28 -19.57 35.40 38.18
CA CYS A 28 -19.84 34.32 37.23
C CYS A 28 -18.56 34.02 36.42
N THR A 29 -17.59 33.32 37.04
CA THR A 29 -16.49 32.71 36.31
C THR A 29 -17.00 31.43 35.66
N ASN A 30 -17.23 31.47 34.34
CA ASN A 30 -17.42 30.25 33.57
C ASN A 30 -16.24 29.30 33.82
N PRO A 31 -16.46 27.98 33.93
CA PRO A 31 -15.35 27.03 33.98
C PRO A 31 -14.46 27.21 32.74
N PRO A 32 -13.14 26.96 32.85
CA PRO A 32 -12.26 26.97 31.68
C PRO A 32 -12.83 26.06 30.59
N PRO A 33 -12.76 26.44 29.30
CA PRO A 33 -13.20 25.57 28.22
C PRO A 33 -12.42 24.25 28.33
N GLU A 34 -13.15 23.15 28.30
CA GLU A 34 -12.57 21.81 28.31
C GLU A 34 -11.60 21.67 27.13
N PRO A 35 -10.39 21.11 27.32
CA PRO A 35 -9.45 20.95 26.22
C PRO A 35 -10.13 20.16 25.09
N PRO A 36 -9.94 20.53 23.81
CA PRO A 36 -10.59 19.83 22.71
C PRO A 36 -10.22 18.35 22.78
N PRO A 37 -11.18 17.43 22.50
CA PRO A 37 -10.92 16.01 22.57
C PRO A 37 -9.73 15.68 21.68
N SER A 38 -8.76 14.95 22.24
CA SER A 38 -7.61 14.48 21.47
C SER A 38 -8.13 13.73 20.24
N PRO A 39 -7.61 14.01 19.03
CA PRO A 39 -8.11 13.36 17.82
C PRO A 39 -7.97 11.84 17.99
N THR A 40 -9.07 11.12 17.80
CA THR A 40 -9.06 9.66 17.79
C THR A 40 -8.00 9.20 16.78
N PRO A 41 -7.07 8.32 17.15
CA PRO A 41 -6.09 7.80 16.20
C PRO A 41 -6.80 7.24 14.97
N VAL A 42 -6.42 7.72 13.78
CA VAL A 42 -6.87 7.10 12.53
C VAL A 42 -6.34 5.67 12.55
N PRO A 43 -7.18 4.63 12.41
CA PRO A 43 -6.72 3.25 12.38
C PRO A 43 -5.65 3.05 11.31
N ASP A 44 -4.65 2.21 11.61
CA ASP A 44 -3.67 1.77 10.63
C ASP A 44 -4.39 1.01 9.50
N VAL A 45 -3.90 1.17 8.28
CA VAL A 45 -4.42 0.52 7.08
C VAL A 45 -3.51 -0.66 6.72
N HIS A 46 -4.08 -1.84 6.60
CA HIS A 46 -3.36 -3.06 6.28
C HIS A 46 -3.59 -3.47 4.82
N ILE A 47 -2.50 -3.58 4.06
CA ILE A 47 -2.53 -3.90 2.63
C ILE A 47 -1.79 -5.22 2.37
N ALA A 48 -2.32 -6.07 1.48
CA ALA A 48 -1.55 -7.10 0.79
C ALA A 48 -1.34 -6.69 -0.68
N ALA A 49 -0.20 -6.98 -1.30
CA ALA A 49 0.06 -6.66 -2.70
C ALA A 49 0.95 -7.70 -3.38
N VAL A 50 0.59 -8.10 -4.61
CA VAL A 50 1.41 -8.95 -5.51
C VAL A 50 0.91 -8.85 -6.95
N GLY A 51 1.80 -9.02 -7.93
CA GLY A 51 1.48 -9.18 -9.35
C GLY A 51 2.01 -10.50 -9.92
N ASP A 52 1.76 -10.73 -11.20
CA ASP A 52 2.31 -11.85 -11.97
C ASP A 52 1.87 -13.20 -11.38
N MET A 53 0.54 -13.37 -11.37
CA MET A 53 -0.16 -14.14 -10.35
C MET A 53 -0.35 -15.60 -10.73
N ASN A 54 -1.09 -15.91 -11.81
CA ASN A 54 -1.44 -17.29 -12.15
C ASN A 54 -0.84 -17.74 -13.50
N PRO A 55 0.00 -18.79 -13.51
CA PRO A 55 0.43 -19.44 -14.74
C PRO A 55 -0.75 -19.90 -15.62
N GLU A 56 -0.46 -20.14 -16.91
CA GLU A 56 -1.47 -20.57 -17.87
C GLU A 56 -2.16 -21.87 -17.43
N ARG A 57 -3.49 -21.83 -17.35
CA ARG A 57 -4.37 -22.96 -16.96
C ARG A 57 -4.10 -23.54 -15.56
N ASN A 58 -3.35 -22.84 -14.70
CA ASN A 58 -3.05 -23.34 -13.37
C ASN A 58 -4.26 -23.24 -12.43
N VAL A 59 -4.58 -24.37 -11.80
CA VAL A 59 -5.62 -24.52 -10.76
C VAL A 59 -5.13 -25.33 -9.57
N ASP A 60 -3.82 -25.60 -9.49
CA ASP A 60 -3.22 -26.38 -8.40
C ASP A 60 -3.08 -25.51 -7.13
N PRO A 61 -3.76 -25.84 -6.02
CA PRO A 61 -3.65 -25.08 -4.76
C PRO A 61 -2.27 -25.19 -4.10
N ASP A 62 -1.49 -26.24 -4.40
CA ASP A 62 -0.15 -26.44 -3.85
C ASP A 62 0.95 -25.78 -4.70
N SER A 63 0.60 -25.27 -5.90
CA SER A 63 1.49 -24.42 -6.70
C SER A 63 1.87 -23.13 -5.95
N PRO A 64 2.95 -22.42 -6.34
CA PRO A 64 3.30 -21.14 -5.72
C PRO A 64 2.17 -20.10 -5.84
N SER A 65 1.43 -20.12 -6.96
CA SER A 65 0.23 -19.30 -7.14
C SER A 65 -0.88 -19.65 -6.15
N GLY A 66 -1.22 -20.95 -6.05
CA GLY A 66 -2.26 -21.43 -5.14
C GLY A 66 -1.97 -21.13 -3.67
N ARG A 67 -0.70 -21.28 -3.25
CA ARG A 67 -0.26 -20.96 -1.88
C ARG A 67 -0.34 -19.47 -1.55
N ASN A 68 0.05 -18.59 -2.47
CA ASN A 68 -0.16 -17.15 -2.32
C ASN A 68 -1.65 -16.80 -2.27
N ALA A 69 -2.44 -17.33 -3.19
CA ALA A 69 -3.88 -17.08 -3.29
C ALA A 69 -4.63 -17.49 -2.01
N ALA A 70 -4.33 -18.68 -1.48
CA ALA A 70 -4.89 -19.19 -0.24
C ALA A 70 -4.44 -18.38 0.99
N ALA A 71 -3.18 -17.89 1.01
CA ALA A 71 -2.69 -17.05 2.09
C ALA A 71 -3.39 -15.68 2.13
N ILE A 72 -3.53 -15.01 0.98
CA ILE A 72 -4.20 -13.70 0.91
C ILE A 72 -5.72 -13.84 1.12
N THR A 73 -6.34 -14.91 0.61
CA THR A 73 -7.77 -15.20 0.86
C THR A 73 -8.07 -15.30 2.36
N ARG A 74 -7.23 -16.00 3.14
CA ARG A 74 -7.39 -16.04 4.61
C ARG A 74 -7.30 -14.66 5.26
N LEU A 75 -6.42 -13.77 4.76
CA LEU A 75 -6.35 -12.38 5.26
C LEU A 75 -7.62 -11.58 4.93
N VAL A 76 -8.26 -11.84 3.79
CA VAL A 76 -9.56 -11.25 3.42
C VAL A 76 -10.67 -11.75 4.34
N GLU A 77 -10.79 -13.07 4.49
CA GLU A 77 -11.82 -13.76 5.30
C GLU A 77 -11.72 -13.42 6.79
N ASN A 78 -10.52 -13.41 7.36
CA ASN A 78 -10.26 -13.05 8.77
C ASN A 78 -10.36 -11.54 9.04
N ASN A 79 -10.53 -10.72 8.00
CA ASN A 79 -10.49 -9.26 8.07
C ASN A 79 -9.15 -8.69 8.61
N GLU A 80 -8.03 -9.28 8.19
CA GLU A 80 -6.65 -8.88 8.56
C GLU A 80 -5.98 -7.90 7.58
N ILE A 81 -6.64 -7.59 6.46
CA ILE A 81 -6.28 -6.55 5.50
C ILE A 81 -7.53 -5.74 5.12
N ASP A 82 -7.35 -4.45 4.83
CA ASP A 82 -8.37 -3.55 4.28
C ASP A 82 -8.46 -3.67 2.76
N ALA A 83 -7.33 -3.91 2.10
CA ALA A 83 -7.27 -4.10 0.65
C ALA A 83 -6.20 -5.11 0.21
N PHE A 84 -6.50 -5.80 -0.89
CA PHE A 84 -5.55 -6.55 -1.69
C PHE A 84 -5.31 -5.81 -3.01
N LEU A 85 -4.05 -5.54 -3.36
CA LEU A 85 -3.66 -4.84 -4.57
C LEU A 85 -3.04 -5.83 -5.56
N GLY A 86 -3.81 -6.18 -6.60
CA GLY A 86 -3.32 -6.97 -7.73
C GLY A 86 -2.53 -6.08 -8.68
N LEU A 87 -1.22 -6.33 -8.81
CA LEU A 87 -0.28 -5.43 -9.49
C LEU A 87 -0.18 -5.68 -11.01
N GLY A 88 -1.20 -6.33 -11.60
CA GLY A 88 -1.24 -6.74 -13.00
C GLY A 88 -0.61 -8.12 -13.27
N ASP A 89 -0.79 -8.59 -14.51
CA ASP A 89 -0.49 -9.94 -14.97
C ASP A 89 -1.24 -10.99 -14.12
N PHE A 90 -2.57 -10.93 -14.16
CA PHE A 90 -3.44 -11.80 -13.37
C PHE A 90 -3.40 -13.25 -13.88
N GLN A 91 -3.69 -13.46 -15.17
CA GLN A 91 -3.76 -14.79 -15.78
C GLN A 91 -2.89 -14.86 -17.04
N TYR A 92 -1.86 -15.69 -17.01
CA TYR A 92 -1.01 -15.95 -18.17
C TYR A 92 -1.71 -16.91 -19.16
N ARG A 93 -1.38 -16.92 -20.46
CA ARG A 93 -0.49 -15.99 -21.19
C ARG A 93 -1.24 -14.94 -22.03
N THR A 94 -2.52 -15.13 -22.29
CA THR A 94 -3.39 -14.15 -22.99
C THR A 94 -4.81 -14.52 -22.60
N ALA A 95 -5.33 -13.88 -21.54
CA ALA A 95 -6.55 -14.34 -20.89
C ALA A 95 -7.81 -13.67 -21.44
N TYR A 96 -8.82 -14.50 -21.67
CA TYR A 96 -10.19 -14.12 -21.99
C TYR A 96 -11.11 -14.40 -20.79
N CYS A 97 -12.40 -14.06 -20.91
CA CYS A 97 -13.38 -14.33 -19.86
C CYS A 97 -13.36 -15.78 -19.32
N GLU A 98 -13.24 -16.78 -20.20
CA GLU A 98 -13.14 -18.19 -19.79
C GLU A 98 -11.87 -18.46 -18.97
N ASP A 99 -10.70 -17.96 -19.37
CA ASP A 99 -9.44 -18.21 -18.64
C ASP A 99 -9.46 -17.65 -17.21
N TYR A 100 -10.06 -16.47 -17.01
CA TYR A 100 -10.20 -15.89 -15.67
C TYR A 100 -11.17 -16.67 -14.79
N VAL A 101 -12.26 -17.22 -15.36
CA VAL A 101 -13.29 -17.96 -14.61
C VAL A 101 -12.88 -19.41 -14.35
N GLU A 102 -12.31 -20.09 -15.34
CA GLU A 102 -11.88 -21.50 -15.25
C GLU A 102 -10.58 -21.68 -14.47
N TYR A 103 -9.66 -20.71 -14.50
CA TYR A 103 -8.32 -20.88 -13.92
C TYR A 103 -8.03 -19.90 -12.78
N TRP A 104 -8.02 -18.59 -13.06
CA TRP A 104 -7.63 -17.59 -12.05
C TRP A 104 -8.57 -17.60 -10.83
N ALA A 105 -9.88 -17.59 -11.07
CA ALA A 105 -10.89 -17.51 -10.02
C ALA A 105 -10.90 -18.75 -9.09
N GLN A 106 -10.45 -19.92 -9.56
CA GLN A 106 -10.39 -21.14 -8.75
C GLN A 106 -9.42 -21.01 -7.57
N LEU A 107 -8.32 -20.26 -7.77
CA LEU A 107 -7.31 -20.02 -6.75
C LEU A 107 -7.53 -18.68 -6.05
N TRP A 108 -7.73 -17.61 -6.83
CA TRP A 108 -7.68 -16.23 -6.36
C TRP A 108 -9.06 -15.59 -6.12
N GLY A 109 -10.16 -16.26 -6.46
CA GLY A 109 -11.52 -15.72 -6.33
C GLY A 109 -11.90 -15.26 -4.91
N GLY A 110 -11.34 -15.89 -3.88
CA GLY A 110 -11.51 -15.48 -2.48
C GLY A 110 -10.93 -14.09 -2.15
N THR A 111 -10.08 -13.54 -3.00
CA THR A 111 -9.51 -12.19 -2.83
C THR A 111 -10.40 -11.07 -3.38
N MET A 112 -11.36 -11.39 -4.26
CA MET A 112 -12.24 -10.43 -4.95
C MET A 112 -12.91 -9.39 -4.02
N PRO A 113 -13.44 -9.74 -2.82
CA PRO A 113 -14.09 -8.78 -1.92
C PRO A 113 -13.21 -7.63 -1.41
N LYS A 114 -11.88 -7.71 -1.59
CA LYS A 114 -10.94 -6.66 -1.22
C LYS A 114 -9.97 -6.28 -2.35
N LEU A 115 -10.22 -6.76 -3.58
CA LEU A 115 -9.32 -6.56 -4.72
C LEU A 115 -9.45 -5.16 -5.35
N TYR A 116 -8.32 -4.47 -5.44
CA TYR A 116 -8.09 -3.30 -6.29
C TYR A 116 -6.95 -3.65 -7.27
N TRP A 117 -7.02 -3.20 -8.51
CA TRP A 117 -6.26 -3.78 -9.62
C TRP A 117 -5.76 -2.74 -10.63
N VAL A 118 -4.66 -3.06 -11.31
CA VAL A 118 -4.24 -2.37 -12.55
C VAL A 118 -4.08 -3.39 -13.66
N SER A 119 -4.49 -3.07 -14.89
CA SER A 119 -4.16 -3.91 -16.04
C SER A 119 -2.72 -3.73 -16.48
N ALA A 120 -1.99 -4.82 -16.64
CA ALA A 120 -0.71 -4.88 -17.33
C ALA A 120 -0.86 -4.80 -18.85
N PRO A 121 0.20 -4.46 -19.61
CA PRO A 121 0.27 -4.83 -21.02
C PRO A 121 0.40 -6.34 -21.20
N ASN A 122 0.13 -6.81 -22.42
CA ASN A 122 0.31 -8.20 -22.87
C ASN A 122 -0.67 -9.21 -22.26
N HIS A 123 -0.53 -9.59 -20.99
CA HIS A 123 -1.25 -10.75 -20.43
C HIS A 123 -2.66 -10.38 -19.98
N ASP A 124 -2.79 -9.22 -19.34
CA ASP A 124 -4.06 -8.61 -18.96
C ASP A 124 -4.75 -7.91 -20.13
N TRP A 125 -4.03 -7.01 -20.81
CA TRP A 125 -4.62 -6.15 -21.85
C TRP A 125 -3.67 -5.81 -23.01
N GLU A 126 -4.10 -6.13 -24.22
CA GLU A 126 -3.58 -5.59 -25.48
C GLU A 126 -4.77 -5.14 -26.36
N PRO A 127 -4.82 -3.86 -26.81
CA PRO A 127 -5.95 -3.34 -27.57
C PRO A 127 -6.28 -4.17 -28.83
N GLY A 128 -7.46 -4.80 -28.82
CA GLY A 128 -7.94 -5.63 -29.94
C GLY A 128 -7.51 -7.10 -29.89
N ARG A 129 -6.88 -7.57 -28.79
CA ARG A 129 -6.47 -8.97 -28.61
C ARG A 129 -7.13 -9.62 -27.41
N ASN A 130 -6.83 -9.15 -26.20
CA ASN A 130 -7.39 -9.58 -24.93
C ASN A 130 -7.88 -8.34 -24.20
N THR A 131 -9.18 -8.26 -24.01
CA THR A 131 -9.87 -7.06 -23.51
C THR A 131 -10.83 -7.38 -22.36
N ASP A 132 -10.78 -8.59 -21.82
CA ASP A 132 -11.85 -9.12 -20.96
C ASP A 132 -11.57 -8.92 -19.46
N LEU A 133 -10.40 -8.42 -19.07
CA LEU A 133 -10.07 -8.22 -17.65
C LEU A 133 -11.04 -7.26 -16.95
N ASP A 134 -11.46 -6.17 -17.59
CA ASP A 134 -12.43 -5.23 -17.01
C ASP A 134 -13.82 -5.85 -16.87
N ASN A 135 -14.26 -6.60 -17.90
CA ASN A 135 -15.46 -7.43 -17.83
C ASN A 135 -15.39 -8.47 -16.70
N PHE A 136 -14.27 -9.13 -16.49
CA PHE A 136 -14.09 -10.11 -15.41
C PHE A 136 -14.12 -9.44 -14.04
N MET A 137 -13.38 -8.33 -13.87
CA MET A 137 -13.32 -7.57 -12.63
C MET A 137 -14.66 -6.90 -12.28
N ASP A 138 -15.48 -6.57 -13.27
CA ASP A 138 -16.86 -6.12 -13.10
C ASP A 138 -17.89 -7.28 -13.03
N GLY A 139 -17.46 -8.54 -13.04
CA GLY A 139 -18.35 -9.70 -12.94
C GLY A 139 -19.31 -9.89 -14.13
N GLN A 140 -18.97 -9.35 -15.30
CA GLN A 140 -19.74 -9.47 -16.56
C GLN A 140 -19.34 -10.69 -17.41
N CYS A 141 -18.18 -11.31 -17.14
CA CYS A 141 -17.80 -12.55 -17.81
C CYS A 141 -18.77 -13.70 -17.47
N PRO A 142 -19.15 -14.55 -18.45
CA PRO A 142 -19.97 -15.74 -18.19
C PRO A 142 -19.32 -16.65 -17.14
N GLY A 143 -20.05 -16.92 -16.05
CA GLY A 143 -19.57 -17.74 -14.94
C GLY A 143 -18.85 -16.99 -13.82
N SER A 144 -18.57 -15.68 -13.96
CA SER A 144 -18.11 -14.86 -12.84
C SER A 144 -19.15 -14.82 -11.71
N THR A 145 -18.69 -15.02 -10.47
CA THR A 145 -19.54 -15.06 -9.26
C THR A 145 -19.42 -13.82 -8.39
N ALA A 146 -18.44 -12.95 -8.63
CA ALA A 146 -18.14 -11.77 -7.83
C ALA A 146 -17.60 -10.62 -8.70
N LYS A 147 -17.66 -9.41 -8.14
CA LYS A 147 -16.96 -8.21 -8.64
C LYS A 147 -15.77 -7.89 -7.73
N SER A 148 -14.71 -7.29 -8.27
CA SER A 148 -13.61 -6.75 -7.46
C SER A 148 -14.11 -5.63 -6.54
N ALA A 149 -13.43 -5.38 -5.41
CA ALA A 149 -13.78 -4.28 -4.50
C ALA A 149 -13.76 -2.92 -5.22
N ALA A 150 -12.76 -2.69 -6.08
CA ALA A 150 -12.69 -1.48 -6.90
C ALA A 150 -13.94 -1.30 -7.77
N ASN A 151 -14.42 -2.36 -8.43
CA ASN A 151 -15.61 -2.32 -9.27
C ASN A 151 -16.93 -2.21 -8.47
N GLN A 152 -16.98 -2.75 -7.26
CA GLN A 152 -18.14 -2.59 -6.35
C GLN A 152 -18.29 -1.13 -5.89
N GLU A 153 -17.18 -0.44 -5.63
CA GLU A 153 -17.19 0.95 -5.13
C GLU A 153 -17.29 2.00 -6.24
N LEU A 154 -16.56 1.80 -7.35
CA LEU A 154 -16.36 2.82 -8.40
C LEU A 154 -17.19 2.54 -9.67
N GLY A 155 -17.85 1.37 -9.75
CA GLY A 155 -18.52 0.88 -10.95
C GLY A 155 -17.53 0.32 -11.97
N PHE A 156 -17.91 0.32 -13.25
CA PHE A 156 -17.07 -0.23 -14.31
C PHE A 156 -15.78 0.59 -14.51
N ILE A 157 -14.64 -0.04 -14.31
CA ILE A 157 -13.30 0.51 -14.58
C ILE A 157 -12.80 -0.14 -15.86
N TRP A 158 -12.63 0.65 -16.93
CA TRP A 158 -12.13 0.14 -18.21
C TRP A 158 -10.65 -0.23 -18.14
N ASN A 159 -10.24 -1.22 -18.92
CA ASN A 159 -8.84 -1.53 -19.17
C ASN A 159 -8.05 -0.27 -19.60
N GLY A 160 -6.94 0.03 -18.91
CA GLY A 160 -6.14 1.23 -19.13
C GLY A 160 -6.65 2.51 -18.43
N GLN A 161 -7.85 2.51 -17.86
CA GLN A 161 -8.38 3.66 -17.13
C GLN A 161 -7.69 3.85 -15.78
N PRO A 162 -7.25 5.08 -15.43
CA PRO A 162 -6.77 5.35 -14.08
C PRO A 162 -7.93 5.51 -13.11
N TYR A 163 -7.70 5.19 -11.85
CA TYR A 163 -8.58 5.60 -10.75
C TYR A 163 -7.75 5.86 -9.49
N SER A 164 -8.38 6.43 -8.47
CA SER A 164 -7.76 6.63 -7.16
C SER A 164 -8.71 6.32 -6.02
N LYS A 165 -8.15 5.95 -4.87
CA LYS A 165 -8.88 5.52 -3.67
C LYS A 165 -8.14 5.99 -2.42
N ASP A 166 -8.89 6.54 -1.48
CA ASP A 166 -8.38 6.83 -0.14
C ASP A 166 -8.56 5.62 0.78
N PHE A 167 -7.50 5.24 1.48
CA PHE A 167 -7.54 4.30 2.61
C PHE A 167 -7.02 5.03 3.85
N GLY A 168 -7.87 5.28 4.83
CA GLY A 168 -7.50 6.08 6.01
C GLY A 168 -6.95 7.46 5.60
N ASN A 169 -5.72 7.79 6.03
CA ASN A 169 -5.03 9.01 5.63
C ASN A 169 -4.11 8.87 4.38
N TRP A 170 -4.18 7.73 3.70
CA TRP A 170 -3.44 7.47 2.48
C TRP A 170 -4.32 7.59 1.24
N HIS A 171 -3.72 8.05 0.15
CA HIS A 171 -4.32 8.17 -1.17
C HIS A 171 -3.50 7.34 -2.16
N PHE A 172 -4.16 6.38 -2.81
CA PHE A 172 -3.57 5.48 -3.80
C PHE A 172 -4.08 5.84 -5.18
N ALA A 173 -3.16 6.15 -6.10
CA ALA A 173 -3.46 6.28 -7.53
C ALA A 173 -3.07 4.99 -8.28
N PHE A 174 -3.96 4.48 -9.12
CA PHE A 174 -3.82 3.23 -9.87
C PHE A 174 -3.72 3.53 -11.37
N LEU A 175 -2.65 3.08 -12.03
CA LEU A 175 -2.40 3.35 -13.45
C LEU A 175 -1.89 2.10 -14.18
N SER A 176 -2.56 1.74 -15.28
CA SER A 176 -2.04 0.76 -16.23
C SER A 176 -0.84 1.31 -17.01
N SER A 177 0.28 0.60 -16.99
CA SER A 177 1.46 0.94 -17.81
C SER A 177 1.26 0.65 -19.30
N ALA A 178 0.25 -0.15 -19.67
CA ALA A 178 0.00 -0.58 -21.04
C ALA A 178 -0.17 0.59 -22.04
N HIS A 179 -0.60 1.76 -21.57
CA HIS A 179 -0.67 2.95 -22.41
C HIS A 179 0.71 3.47 -22.87
N TRP A 180 1.80 3.27 -22.12
CA TRP A 180 3.14 3.61 -22.61
C TRP A 180 3.52 2.75 -23.82
N LYS A 181 3.18 1.46 -23.78
CA LYS A 181 3.38 0.52 -24.89
C LYS A 181 2.48 0.80 -26.10
N TYR A 182 1.17 0.95 -25.90
CA TYR A 182 0.18 0.93 -26.99
C TYR A 182 -0.35 2.32 -27.41
N ASN A 183 -0.28 3.34 -26.54
CA ASN A 183 -0.84 4.67 -26.84
C ASN A 183 -0.14 5.79 -26.05
N THR A 184 1.08 6.15 -26.45
CA THR A 184 1.88 7.17 -25.74
C THR A 184 1.19 8.53 -25.62
N LYS A 185 0.25 8.88 -26.53
CA LYS A 185 -0.59 10.08 -26.38
C LYS A 185 -1.45 9.97 -25.12
N ARG A 186 -2.14 8.84 -24.95
CA ARG A 186 -2.93 8.57 -23.76
C ARG A 186 -2.06 8.50 -22.50
N ALA A 187 -0.88 7.88 -22.55
CA ALA A 187 0.05 7.87 -21.42
C ALA A 187 0.46 9.30 -20.95
N ARG A 188 0.66 10.22 -21.90
CA ARG A 188 0.90 11.65 -21.60
C ARG A 188 -0.33 12.37 -21.04
N GLU A 189 -1.54 11.97 -21.40
CA GLU A 189 -2.78 12.45 -20.76
C GLU A 189 -2.90 11.91 -19.32
N LEU A 190 -2.61 10.63 -19.12
CA LEU A 190 -2.62 10.00 -17.79
C LEU A 190 -1.56 10.59 -16.85
N THR A 191 -0.40 10.99 -17.39
CA THR A 191 0.61 11.75 -16.63
C THR A 191 0.05 13.08 -16.09
N LYS A 192 -0.79 13.78 -16.88
CA LYS A 192 -1.45 15.03 -16.45
C LYS A 192 -2.63 14.79 -15.51
N TRP A 193 -3.27 13.63 -15.60
CA TRP A 193 -4.28 13.19 -14.62
C TRP A 193 -3.62 12.95 -13.27
N LEU A 194 -2.54 12.15 -13.24
CA LEU A 194 -1.76 11.85 -12.03
C LEU A 194 -1.27 13.11 -11.33
N ASP A 195 -0.79 14.09 -12.11
CA ASP A 195 -0.31 15.37 -11.55
C ASP A 195 -1.40 16.12 -10.79
N LYS A 196 -2.65 16.08 -11.25
CA LYS A 196 -3.79 16.75 -10.62
C LYS A 196 -4.40 15.95 -9.47
N ASP A 197 -4.44 14.64 -9.61
CA ASP A 197 -4.96 13.70 -8.61
C ASP A 197 -4.10 13.77 -7.33
N LEU A 198 -2.78 13.64 -7.49
CA LEU A 198 -1.81 13.78 -6.40
C LEU A 198 -1.76 15.21 -5.83
N GLU A 199 -1.89 16.26 -6.66
CA GLU A 199 -1.98 17.65 -6.18
C GLU A 199 -3.19 17.85 -5.25
N LYS A 200 -4.36 17.34 -5.66
CA LYS A 200 -5.61 17.42 -4.88
C LYS A 200 -5.51 16.62 -3.58
N ALA A 201 -5.00 15.39 -3.64
CA ALA A 201 -4.84 14.54 -2.46
C ALA A 201 -3.84 15.15 -1.46
N LYS A 202 -2.73 15.70 -1.94
CA LYS A 202 -1.75 16.43 -1.12
C LYS A 202 -2.36 17.67 -0.47
N ALA A 203 -3.15 18.45 -1.21
CA ALA A 203 -3.87 19.61 -0.66
C ALA A 203 -4.90 19.22 0.40
N ALA A 204 -5.41 17.97 0.37
CA ALA A 204 -6.27 17.37 1.39
C ALA A 204 -5.49 16.73 2.56
N GLY A 205 -4.16 16.87 2.63
CA GLY A 205 -3.32 16.35 3.72
C GLY A 205 -3.04 14.83 3.65
N LYS A 206 -3.29 14.18 2.50
CA LYS A 206 -3.07 12.74 2.34
C LYS A 206 -1.61 12.38 2.11
N HIS A 207 -1.22 11.22 2.60
CA HIS A 207 0.03 10.56 2.20
C HIS A 207 -0.19 9.80 0.89
N LEU A 208 0.77 9.86 -0.02
CA LEU A 208 0.56 9.46 -1.41
C LEU A 208 1.29 8.14 -1.73
N ALA A 209 0.59 7.23 -2.39
CA ALA A 209 1.12 5.99 -2.96
C ALA A 209 0.65 5.83 -4.41
N VAL A 210 1.43 5.14 -5.26
CA VAL A 210 1.07 4.91 -6.66
C VAL A 210 1.33 3.46 -7.07
N VAL A 211 0.35 2.86 -7.74
CA VAL A 211 0.32 1.47 -8.21
C VAL A 211 0.35 1.44 -9.74
N TYR A 212 1.29 0.69 -10.32
CA TYR A 212 1.43 0.51 -11.76
C TYR A 212 2.20 -0.78 -12.08
N HIS A 213 1.99 -1.41 -13.24
CA HIS A 213 2.57 -2.73 -13.49
C HIS A 213 4.10 -2.72 -13.76
N GLU A 214 4.59 -2.14 -14.86
CA GLU A 214 6.03 -2.21 -15.21
C GLU A 214 6.92 -1.26 -14.35
N PRO A 215 7.92 -1.76 -13.62
CA PRO A 215 8.73 -0.97 -12.68
C PRO A 215 9.76 -0.04 -13.34
N TYR A 216 9.96 1.16 -12.77
CA TYR A 216 11.04 2.09 -13.15
C TYR A 216 12.32 1.93 -12.31
N TYR A 217 12.16 1.59 -11.03
CA TYR A 217 13.27 1.30 -10.11
C TYR A 217 13.36 -0.22 -9.95
N THR A 218 14.27 -0.84 -10.69
CA THR A 218 14.42 -2.29 -10.73
C THR A 218 15.80 -2.66 -11.28
N SER A 219 16.31 -3.84 -10.91
CA SER A 219 17.39 -4.51 -11.63
C SER A 219 16.91 -4.99 -13.02
N ASN A 220 17.85 -5.37 -13.88
CA ASN A 220 17.51 -6.07 -15.11
C ASN A 220 17.40 -7.58 -14.83
N THR A 221 16.61 -8.27 -15.64
CA THR A 221 16.63 -9.74 -15.79
C THR A 221 17.11 -10.08 -17.20
N GLU A 222 17.00 -11.33 -17.66
CA GLU A 222 17.21 -11.67 -19.07
C GLU A 222 16.06 -11.18 -19.98
N ALA A 223 14.83 -11.19 -19.46
CA ALA A 223 13.63 -10.83 -20.21
C ALA A 223 13.30 -9.33 -20.14
N HIS A 224 13.43 -8.74 -18.95
CA HIS A 224 12.93 -7.40 -18.64
C HIS A 224 14.02 -6.46 -18.14
N ARG A 225 13.74 -5.17 -18.30
CA ARG A 225 14.54 -4.03 -17.82
C ARG A 225 13.58 -3.04 -17.17
N ARG A 226 14.10 -1.93 -16.65
CA ARG A 226 13.26 -0.81 -16.22
C ARG A 226 12.43 -0.23 -17.37
N ALA A 227 11.23 0.25 -17.05
CA ALA A 227 10.38 1.02 -17.96
C ALA A 227 10.84 2.48 -18.03
N ASP A 228 11.91 2.79 -18.77
CA ASP A 228 12.48 4.15 -18.83
C ASP A 228 11.50 5.22 -19.34
N ASP A 229 10.49 4.83 -20.13
CA ASP A 229 9.39 5.68 -20.59
C ASP A 229 8.44 6.12 -19.46
N HIS A 230 8.45 5.45 -18.31
CA HIS A 230 7.72 5.88 -17.11
C HIS A 230 8.34 7.12 -16.42
N LYS A 231 9.50 7.61 -16.86
CA LYS A 231 10.16 8.78 -16.25
C LYS A 231 9.25 10.00 -16.01
N PRO A 232 8.29 10.36 -16.88
CA PRO A 232 7.35 11.45 -16.62
C PRO A 232 6.46 11.20 -15.41
N TRP A 233 6.03 9.96 -15.14
CA TRP A 233 5.30 9.61 -13.91
C TRP A 233 6.20 9.76 -12.69
N ILE A 234 7.43 9.27 -12.75
CA ILE A 234 8.41 9.37 -11.65
C ILE A 234 8.71 10.83 -11.28
N ASN A 235 8.80 11.71 -12.28
CA ASN A 235 8.97 13.15 -12.04
C ASN A 235 7.74 13.77 -11.34
N VAL A 236 6.52 13.34 -11.69
CA VAL A 236 5.27 13.77 -11.04
C VAL A 236 5.15 13.22 -9.61
N MET A 237 5.48 11.94 -9.40
CA MET A 237 5.52 11.31 -8.08
C MET A 237 6.51 12.02 -7.15
N TRP A 238 7.70 12.37 -7.66
CA TRP A 238 8.69 13.15 -6.93
C TRP A 238 8.24 14.59 -6.65
N LYS A 239 7.66 15.30 -7.63
CA LYS A 239 7.05 16.65 -7.44
C LYS A 239 6.09 16.65 -6.25
N HIS A 240 5.24 15.62 -6.14
CA HIS A 240 4.24 15.52 -5.10
C HIS A 240 4.71 14.90 -3.79
N ARG A 241 5.92 14.33 -3.74
CA ARG A 241 6.46 13.59 -2.58
C ARG A 241 5.64 12.33 -2.26
N VAL A 242 5.41 11.52 -3.29
CA VAL A 242 4.92 10.13 -3.13
C VAL A 242 5.85 9.38 -2.17
N ARG A 243 5.26 8.66 -1.21
CA ARG A 243 5.99 7.93 -0.17
C ARG A 243 6.43 6.55 -0.66
N LEU A 244 5.55 5.83 -1.35
CA LEU A 244 5.84 4.49 -1.88
C LEU A 244 5.23 4.25 -3.26
N THR A 245 5.84 3.33 -4.02
CA THR A 245 5.28 2.83 -5.28
C THR A 245 5.24 1.31 -5.29
N LEU A 246 4.21 0.73 -5.90
CA LEU A 246 3.99 -0.72 -6.00
C LEU A 246 3.92 -1.15 -7.47
N SER A 247 4.63 -2.22 -7.82
CA SER A 247 4.78 -2.70 -9.20
C SER A 247 5.12 -4.20 -9.32
N GLY A 248 5.03 -4.78 -10.52
CA GLY A 248 5.20 -6.21 -10.81
C GLY A 248 6.20 -6.48 -11.95
N SER A 249 5.82 -7.32 -12.91
CA SER A 249 6.45 -7.60 -14.21
C SER A 249 7.78 -8.37 -14.24
N GLN A 250 8.71 -8.16 -13.31
CA GLN A 250 10.09 -8.67 -13.45
C GLN A 250 10.26 -10.17 -13.17
N HIS A 251 9.29 -10.77 -12.48
CA HIS A 251 9.28 -12.15 -11.96
C HIS A 251 10.32 -12.35 -10.83
N ASN A 252 10.32 -11.42 -9.88
CA ASN A 252 11.12 -11.41 -8.66
C ASN A 252 10.53 -10.39 -7.67
N TYR A 253 11.18 -10.21 -6.53
CA TYR A 253 10.91 -9.15 -5.57
C TYR A 253 12.13 -8.24 -5.42
N GLU A 254 11.90 -6.93 -5.42
CA GLU A 254 12.91 -5.93 -5.09
C GLU A 254 12.34 -4.80 -4.22
N ARG A 255 13.19 -4.29 -3.32
CA ARG A 255 12.94 -3.05 -2.58
C ARG A 255 14.07 -2.06 -2.80
N SER A 256 13.71 -0.82 -3.13
CA SER A 256 14.66 0.29 -3.21
C SER A 256 14.95 0.92 -1.85
N CYS A 257 16.10 1.59 -1.75
CA CYS A 257 16.26 2.69 -0.82
C CYS A 257 15.18 3.75 -1.07
N PRO A 258 14.87 4.65 -0.12
CA PRO A 258 14.16 5.88 -0.43
C PRO A 258 14.89 6.63 -1.56
N VAL A 259 14.31 6.67 -2.77
CA VAL A 259 14.97 7.09 -4.02
C VAL A 259 14.28 8.30 -4.65
N ASN A 260 15.07 9.24 -5.18
CA ASN A 260 14.56 10.40 -5.90
C ASN A 260 14.48 10.18 -7.42
N ALA A 261 13.82 11.11 -8.11
CA ALA A 261 13.73 11.11 -9.59
C ALA A 261 15.08 11.36 -10.33
N SER A 262 16.23 11.32 -9.66
CA SER A 262 17.57 11.24 -10.27
C SER A 262 18.26 9.91 -9.98
N ASP A 263 17.51 8.90 -9.54
CA ASP A 263 17.96 7.53 -9.30
C ASP A 263 19.02 7.47 -8.17
N ARG A 264 18.89 8.36 -7.18
CA ARG A 264 19.76 8.48 -6.00
C ARG A 264 18.97 8.22 -4.71
N CYS A 265 19.57 7.46 -3.79
CA CYS A 265 19.07 7.34 -2.43
C CYS A 265 19.14 8.70 -1.72
N VAL A 266 18.03 9.11 -1.10
CA VAL A 266 17.87 10.31 -0.28
C VAL A 266 16.76 10.04 0.74
N ASP A 267 16.90 10.54 1.97
CA ASP A 267 16.02 10.15 3.09
C ASP A 267 14.53 10.49 2.86
N ASP A 268 14.25 11.57 2.11
CA ASP A 268 12.91 12.01 1.70
C ASP A 268 12.40 11.39 0.37
N GLY A 269 13.03 10.30 -0.09
CA GLY A 269 12.75 9.61 -1.36
C GLY A 269 11.43 8.84 -1.44
N MET A 270 11.14 8.23 -2.58
CA MET A 270 10.09 7.21 -2.73
C MET A 270 10.66 5.84 -2.35
N THR A 271 9.97 5.02 -1.56
CA THR A 271 10.33 3.60 -1.41
C THR A 271 9.62 2.81 -2.50
N ALA A 272 10.38 2.32 -3.49
CA ALA A 272 9.82 1.50 -4.55
C ALA A 272 9.84 0.03 -4.15
N PHE A 273 8.67 -0.59 -4.26
CA PHE A 273 8.48 -2.03 -4.12
C PHE A 273 8.09 -2.60 -5.48
N GLN A 274 8.78 -3.67 -5.83
CA GLN A 274 8.54 -4.49 -7.00
C GLN A 274 8.24 -5.90 -6.44
N VAL A 275 7.06 -6.45 -6.74
CA VAL A 275 6.47 -7.61 -6.06
C VAL A 275 5.81 -8.53 -7.08
N SER A 276 6.65 -9.15 -7.90
CA SER A 276 6.29 -9.98 -9.05
C SER A 276 6.52 -11.45 -8.74
N THR A 277 6.00 -11.87 -7.59
CA THR A 277 6.25 -13.17 -6.95
C THR A 277 4.96 -13.97 -6.82
N GLY A 278 3.91 -13.58 -7.54
CA GLY A 278 2.54 -14.07 -7.39
C GLY A 278 2.37 -15.56 -7.70
N GLY A 279 3.05 -16.07 -8.72
CA GLY A 279 3.07 -17.51 -9.00
C GLY A 279 3.66 -17.96 -10.33
N ILE A 280 3.96 -17.04 -11.26
CA ILE A 280 4.71 -17.35 -12.49
C ILE A 280 6.22 -17.53 -12.21
N ASP A 281 6.90 -18.33 -13.04
CA ASP A 281 8.32 -18.68 -12.92
C ASP A 281 9.22 -17.46 -12.65
N LEU A 282 10.04 -17.53 -11.59
CA LEU A 282 10.93 -16.44 -11.19
C LEU A 282 12.15 -16.29 -12.12
N ARG A 283 12.77 -15.11 -12.11
CA ARG A 283 13.91 -14.73 -12.94
C ARG A 283 15.07 -14.16 -12.14
N GLU A 284 16.26 -14.64 -12.45
CA GLU A 284 17.53 -14.15 -11.92
C GLU A 284 17.86 -12.71 -12.37
N PHE A 285 18.63 -12.01 -11.53
CA PHE A 285 19.05 -10.64 -11.77
C PHE A 285 20.33 -10.56 -12.61
N THR A 286 20.27 -9.83 -13.73
CA THR A 286 21.42 -9.56 -14.61
C THR A 286 22.10 -8.21 -14.33
N SER A 287 21.57 -7.40 -13.41
CA SER A 287 22.21 -6.17 -12.92
C SER A 287 21.96 -5.94 -11.42
N ARG A 288 22.63 -4.94 -10.83
CA ARG A 288 22.40 -4.51 -9.43
C ARG A 288 22.54 -2.98 -9.33
N PRO A 289 21.48 -2.20 -9.58
CA PRO A 289 21.50 -0.74 -9.44
C PRO A 289 21.75 -0.33 -7.99
N ARG A 290 22.45 0.79 -7.77
CA ARG A 290 22.80 1.26 -6.41
C ARG A 290 21.60 1.67 -5.54
N TYR A 291 20.44 1.91 -6.15
CA TYR A 291 19.22 2.26 -5.43
C TYR A 291 18.40 1.04 -4.99
N ILE A 292 18.75 -0.17 -5.41
CA ILE A 292 18.12 -1.39 -4.93
C ILE A 292 18.87 -1.88 -3.69
N GLU A 293 18.15 -2.00 -2.57
CA GLU A 293 18.69 -2.49 -1.31
C GLU A 293 18.52 -4.00 -1.18
N GLU A 294 17.30 -4.49 -1.44
CA GLU A 294 16.92 -5.90 -1.25
C GLU A 294 16.39 -6.53 -2.54
N ARG A 295 16.68 -7.83 -2.75
CA ARG A 295 16.44 -8.56 -4.00
C ARG A 295 16.27 -10.06 -3.75
N ILE A 296 15.11 -10.60 -4.11
CA ILE A 296 14.78 -12.02 -3.94
C ILE A 296 14.26 -12.56 -5.29
N SER A 297 14.88 -13.61 -5.82
CA SER A 297 14.56 -14.20 -7.15
C SER A 297 14.31 -15.72 -7.11
N ASP A 298 14.20 -16.30 -5.92
CA ASP A 298 14.05 -17.75 -5.68
C ASP A 298 12.85 -18.09 -4.78
N THR A 299 12.11 -17.08 -4.34
CA THR A 299 11.04 -17.19 -3.34
C THR A 299 9.76 -16.52 -3.85
N HIS A 300 8.65 -17.26 -3.80
CA HIS A 300 7.31 -16.71 -4.02
C HIS A 300 6.70 -16.26 -2.70
N GLY A 301 5.94 -15.17 -2.78
CA GLY A 301 5.35 -14.52 -1.63
C GLY A 301 4.57 -13.27 -2.04
N PHE A 302 4.15 -12.49 -1.05
CA PHE A 302 3.45 -11.23 -1.25
C PHE A 302 3.89 -10.19 -0.22
N LEU A 303 3.73 -8.92 -0.57
CA LEU A 303 4.06 -7.82 0.33
C LEU A 303 2.86 -7.54 1.25
N ARG A 304 3.08 -7.51 2.57
CA ARG A 304 2.18 -6.84 3.52
C ARG A 304 2.73 -5.45 3.84
N LEU A 305 1.83 -4.47 3.88
CA LEU A 305 2.11 -3.13 4.40
C LEU A 305 1.16 -2.81 5.56
N THR A 306 1.66 -2.10 6.56
CA THR A 306 0.85 -1.44 7.60
C THR A 306 1.12 0.06 7.50
N LEU A 307 0.11 0.82 7.09
CA LEU A 307 0.22 2.25 6.78
C LEU A 307 -0.46 3.08 7.87
N ARG A 308 0.28 3.97 8.53
CA ARG A 308 -0.23 4.73 9.67
C ARG A 308 -0.81 6.07 9.26
N GLY A 309 -1.57 6.70 10.16
CA GLY A 309 -2.19 8.02 9.94
C GLY A 309 -1.19 9.16 9.69
N ASP A 310 0.01 9.09 10.26
CA ASP A 310 1.15 10.00 10.04
C ASP A 310 1.98 9.64 8.78
N GLY A 311 1.56 8.59 8.08
CA GLY A 311 2.21 8.07 6.90
C GLY A 311 3.56 7.44 7.14
N SER A 312 3.97 7.17 8.38
CA SER A 312 4.91 6.08 8.60
C SER A 312 4.29 4.78 8.10
N PHE A 313 5.12 3.82 7.70
CA PHE A 313 4.63 2.50 7.31
C PHE A 313 5.65 1.41 7.58
N ASP A 314 5.14 0.23 7.89
CA ASP A 314 5.93 -0.98 7.98
C ASP A 314 5.69 -1.84 6.74
N TRP A 315 6.69 -2.62 6.37
CA TRP A 315 6.59 -3.62 5.31
C TRP A 315 7.09 -4.98 5.77
N ASN A 316 6.52 -6.04 5.20
CA ASN A 316 6.94 -7.41 5.41
C ASN A 316 6.65 -8.23 4.14
N PHE A 317 7.68 -8.78 3.51
CA PHE A 317 7.53 -9.75 2.43
C PHE A 317 7.29 -11.15 3.02
N VAL A 318 6.08 -11.66 2.81
CA VAL A 318 5.61 -12.95 3.36
C VAL A 318 5.85 -14.03 2.32
N ALA A 319 6.88 -14.85 2.54
CA ALA A 319 7.15 -16.03 1.73
C ALA A 319 6.05 -17.10 1.90
N THR A 320 5.72 -17.79 0.80
CA THR A 320 4.83 -18.96 0.76
C THR A 320 5.47 -20.16 0.06
N THR A 321 6.53 -19.93 -0.72
CA THR A 321 7.40 -20.95 -1.33
C THR A 321 8.83 -20.42 -1.39
N GLY A 322 9.77 -21.06 -0.70
CA GLY A 322 11.13 -20.54 -0.49
C GLY A 322 11.27 -19.79 0.84
N ASP A 323 12.48 -19.33 1.14
CA ASP A 323 12.87 -18.81 2.46
C ASP A 323 13.26 -17.32 2.46
N GLY A 324 13.18 -16.63 1.33
CA GLY A 324 13.51 -15.21 1.20
C GLY A 324 12.54 -14.30 1.95
N THR A 325 13.07 -13.40 2.77
CA THR A 325 12.28 -12.45 3.59
C THR A 325 12.88 -11.04 3.53
N ASP A 326 12.02 -10.02 3.54
CA ASP A 326 12.41 -8.63 3.77
C ASP A 326 11.40 -7.96 4.69
N SER A 327 11.85 -7.17 5.66
CA SER A 327 10.95 -6.40 6.51
C SER A 327 11.62 -5.15 7.07
N GLY A 328 10.82 -4.17 7.44
CA GLY A 328 11.31 -2.93 8.01
C GLY A 328 10.23 -1.89 8.23
N THR A 329 10.65 -0.71 8.65
CA THR A 329 9.78 0.44 8.89
C THR A 329 10.36 1.68 8.23
N ARG A 330 9.46 2.54 7.76
CA ARG A 330 9.77 3.88 7.29
C ARG A 330 9.03 4.88 8.15
N SER A 331 9.77 5.84 8.71
CA SER A 331 9.22 6.88 9.56
C SER A 331 8.20 7.78 8.83
N ALA A 332 7.45 8.54 9.63
CA ALA A 332 6.74 9.73 9.18
C ALA A 332 7.69 10.69 8.43
N PRO A 333 7.19 11.59 7.57
CA PRO A 333 8.02 12.60 6.94
C PRO A 333 8.36 13.69 7.98
N GLU A 334 9.50 14.36 7.81
CA GLU A 334 9.86 15.54 8.62
C GLU A 334 9.00 16.78 8.29
#